data_AF-A0A357G1D0-F1
#
_entry.id   AF-A0A357G1D0-F1
#
_cell.length_a   1.000
_cell.length_b   1.000
_cell.length_c   1.000
_cell.angle_alpha   90.00
_cell.angle_beta   90.00
_cell.angle_gamma   90.00
#
_symmetry.space_group_name_H-M   'P 1'
#
loop_
_entity.id
_entity.type
_entity.pdbx_description
1 polymer ?
#
loop_
_entity_poly.entity_id
_entity_poly.type
_entity_poly.pdbx_seq_one_letter_code
_entity_poly.pdbx_strand_id
1 'polypeptide(L)' 'QEILDWLRHFQEPPRRTFLTHGEPEAASSLKFKIEEHLGWQVTIPDYGQVERL' A
#
# COMPACT_ATOMS: atom_id res chain seq x y z
N GLN A 1 7.51 13.01 3.71
CA GLN A 1 7.18 12.05 2.64
C GLN A 1 5.66 11.89 2.66
N GLU A 2 4.95 12.75 1.93
CA GLU A 2 3.54 13.09 2.24
C GLU A 2 2.59 11.90 2.38
N ILE A 3 2.70 10.87 1.51
CA ILE A 3 1.84 9.68 1.59
C ILE A 3 2.11 8.88 2.86
N LEU A 4 3.37 8.62 3.21
CA LEU A 4 3.69 7.86 4.42
C LEU A 4 3.27 8.62 5.68
N ASP A 5 3.47 9.95 5.67
CA ASP A 5 3.05 10.80 6.76
C ASP A 5 1.52 10.77 6.91
N TRP A 6 0.79 10.85 5.79
CA TRP A 6 -0.67 10.71 5.78
C TRP A 6 -1.13 9.34 6.33
N LEU A 7 -0.54 8.23 5.87
CA LEU A 7 -0.88 6.88 6.32
C LEU A 7 -0.63 6.65 7.82
N ARG A 8 0.34 7.34 8.42
CA ARG A 8 0.64 7.23 9.87
C ARG A 8 -0.47 7.76 10.78
N HIS A 9 -1.41 8.54 10.26
CA HIS A 9 -2.49 9.13 11.06
C HIS A 9 -3.66 8.16 11.31
N PHE A 10 -3.64 6.97 10.71
CA PHE A 10 -4.63 5.93 10.98
C PHE A 10 -4.37 5.31 12.36
N GLN A 11 -5.40 5.28 13.22
CA GLN A 11 -5.29 4.74 14.58
C GLN A 11 -5.08 3.22 14.59
N GLU A 12 -5.69 2.53 13.63
CA GLU A 12 -5.57 1.08 13.47
C GLU A 12 -5.10 0.77 12.03
N PRO A 13 -4.19 -0.21 11.86
CA PRO A 13 -3.77 -0.62 10.53
C PRO A 13 -4.96 -1.24 9.76
N PRO A 14 -5.12 -0.94 8.47
CA PRO A 14 -6.14 -1.58 7.65
C PRO A 14 -5.86 -3.07 7.54
N ARG A 15 -6.94 -3.87 7.41
CA ARG A 15 -6.84 -5.32 7.20
C ARG A 15 -6.09 -5.69 5.92
N ARG A 16 -6.28 -4.89 4.87
CA ARG A 16 -5.56 -4.96 3.60
C ARG A 16 -5.45 -3.59 2.97
N THR A 17 -4.33 -3.35 2.29
CA THR A 17 -4.07 -2.13 1.51
C THR A 17 -3.81 -2.50 0.06
N PHE A 18 -4.41 -1.77 -0.89
CA PHE A 18 -4.20 -1.98 -2.32
C PHE A 18 -3.61 -0.73 -2.96
N LEU A 19 -2.54 -0.90 -3.74
CA LEU A 19 -1.92 0.16 -4.54
C LEU A 19 -2.25 -0.06 -6.02
N THR A 20 -3.15 0.76 -6.57
CA THR A 20 -3.71 0.57 -7.92
C THR A 20 -3.19 1.53 -8.97
N HIS A 21 -2.53 2.63 -8.56
CA HIS A 21 -2.00 3.65 -9.46
C HIS A 21 -0.51 3.88 -9.23
N GLY A 22 0.19 4.17 -10.32
CA GLY A 22 1.61 4.47 -10.35
C GLY A 22 2.34 3.58 -11.35
N GLU A 23 3.50 4.06 -11.80
CA GLU A 23 4.41 3.22 -12.57
C GLU A 23 4.85 2.01 -11.72
N PRO A 24 5.08 0.83 -12.32
CA PRO A 24 5.36 -0.40 -11.57
C PRO A 24 6.49 -0.27 -10.54
N GLU A 25 7.57 0.43 -10.88
CA GLU A 25 8.70 0.67 -9.98
C GLU A 25 8.34 1.61 -8.83
N ALA A 26 7.56 2.66 -9.11
CA ALA A 26 7.11 3.61 -8.09
C ALA A 26 6.14 2.94 -7.11
N ALA A 27 5.20 2.14 -7.62
CA ALA A 27 4.27 1.36 -6.81
C ALA A 27 5.00 0.35 -5.92
N SER A 28 5.99 -0.36 -6.49
CA SER A 28 6.83 -1.32 -5.75
C SER A 28 7.66 -0.64 -4.66
N SER A 29 8.24 0.54 -4.96
CA SER A 29 8.98 1.33 -3.97
C SER A 29 8.09 1.83 -2.84
N LEU A 30 6.87 2.29 -3.15
CA LEU A 30 5.92 2.74 -2.14
C LEU A 30 5.42 1.58 -1.28
N LYS A 31 5.09 0.43 -1.89
CA LYS A 31 4.76 -0.81 -1.18
C LYS A 31 5.82 -1.16 -0.15
N PHE A 32 7.08 -1.21 -0.58
CA PHE A 32 8.22 -1.53 0.31
C PHE A 32 8.30 -0.56 1.49
N LYS A 33 8.19 0.75 1.23
CA LYS A 33 8.23 1.77 2.28
C LYS A 33 7.07 1.66 3.28
N ILE A 34 5.86 1.37 2.79
CA ILE A 34 4.69 1.18 3.67
C ILE A 34 4.88 -0.06 4.54
N GLU A 35 5.34 -1.17 3.95
CA GLU A 35 5.61 -2.41 4.67
C GLU A 35 6.72 -2.23 5.72
N GLU A 36 7.83 -1.57 5.37
CA GLU A 36 8.96 -1.34 6.26
C GLU A 36 8.60 -0.38 7.41
N HIS A 37 7.94 0.75 7.10
CA HIS A 37 7.71 1.80 8.10
C HIS A 37 6.44 1.63 8.92
N LEU A 38 5.40 1.00 8.37
CA LEU A 38 4.09 0.89 9.01
C LEU A 38 3.70 -0.56 9.33
N GLY A 39 4.41 -1.55 8.77
CA GLY A 39 4.08 -2.96 8.94
C GLY A 39 2.75 -3.39 8.29
N TRP A 40 2.21 -2.58 7.38
CA TRP A 40 0.93 -2.87 6.74
C TRP A 40 1.10 -3.90 5.63
N GLN A 41 0.13 -4.79 5.46
CA GLN A 41 0.08 -5.66 4.30
C GLN A 41 -0.43 -4.88 3.08
N VAL A 42 0.41 -4.78 2.03
CA VAL A 42 0.10 -4.04 0.81
C VAL A 42 0.13 -4.96 -0.41
N THR A 43 -0.87 -4.88 -1.27
CA THR A 43 -0.96 -5.62 -2.52
C THR A 43 -0.99 -4.66 -3.69
N ILE A 44 -0.19 -4.91 -4.73
CA ILE A 44 -0.31 -4.24 -6.03
C ILE A 44 -1.06 -5.24 -6.91
N PRO A 45 -2.38 -5.06 -7.13
CA PRO A 45 -3.14 -6.01 -7.93
C PRO A 45 -2.81 -5.88 -9.41
N ASP A 46 -2.83 -7.00 -10.12
CA ASP A 46 -2.79 -7.03 -11.58
C ASP A 46 -4.10 -6.52 -12.17
N TYR A 47 -4.05 -6.03 -13.40
CA TYR A 47 -5.25 -5.59 -14.11
C TYR A 47 -6.25 -6.74 -14.25
N GLY A 48 -7.47 -6.55 -13.73
CA GLY A 48 -8.53 -7.55 -13.73
C GLY A 48 -8.47 -8.57 -12.58
N GLN A 49 -7.51 -8.45 -11.65
CA GLN A 49 -7.47 -9.29 -10.45
C GLN A 49 -8.68 -9.01 -9.54
N VAL A 50 -9.28 -10.09 -9.02
CA VAL A 50 -10.41 -10.03 -8.08
C VAL A 50 -9.97 -10.59 -6.74
N GLU A 51 -10.20 -9.83 -5.67
CA GLU A 51 -9.84 -10.20 -4.30
C GLU A 51 -11.10 -10.38 -3.45
N ARG A 52 -11.09 -11.40 -2.58
CA ARG A 52 -12.13 -11.60 -1.56
C ARG A 52 -11.59 -11.08 -0.22
N LEU A 53 -12.34 -10.17 0.39
CA LEU A 53 -12.02 -9.47 1.65
C LEU A 53 -12.61 -10.18 2.88
#